data_AF-A0A8J4WQI9-F1
#
_entry.id   AF-A0A8J4WQI9-F1
#
_cell.length_a   1.000
_cell.length_b   1.000
_cell.length_c   1.000
_cell.angle_alpha   90.00
_cell.angle_beta   90.00
_cell.angle_gamma   90.00
#
_symmetry.space_group_name_H-M   'P 1'
#
loop_
_entity.id
_entity.type
_entity.pdbx_description
1 polymer ?
#
loop_
_entity_poly.entity_id
_entity_poly.type
_entity_poly.pdbx_seq_one_letter_code
_entity_poly.pdbx_strand_id
1 'polypeptide(L)'
;VPSIPCSRVALLAEVLHPRRCLHSLVHCAAGMLLMWCVCVMAGGRYQTLHSPCVHSESGTVVMCLNEYHVFMLLAGAFMGYSHSLLGVVQNIHYVSFHIIQQYKYMRFKGSVWWLVKCSAIQSLYSVRNYVILYFLFGHIPRKWISNTLSLHRDSSASSLDSFGGLCDVLLFYQLWISGTFLLLIWNLTVVLFRIYATEPYSFPVQSSFTEDAEECLPKVLTENNVLVMKFLALQDLALLSQHSPSRRQEVFSLSQP
;
A
#
# COMPACT_ATOMS: atom_id res chain seq x y z
N VAL A 1 -5.77 -19.89 3.32
CA VAL A 1 -4.72 -20.36 2.39
C VAL A 1 -4.54 -19.30 1.32
N PRO A 2 -3.32 -18.82 1.02
CA PRO A 2 -3.12 -17.91 -0.11
C PRO A 2 -3.50 -18.63 -1.40
N SER A 3 -4.47 -18.11 -2.13
CA SER A 3 -4.82 -18.57 -3.47
C SER A 3 -3.84 -17.93 -4.45
N ILE A 4 -2.91 -18.70 -4.99
CA ILE A 4 -2.05 -18.23 -6.08
C ILE A 4 -2.82 -18.52 -7.37
N PRO A 5 -3.19 -17.49 -8.15
CA PRO A 5 -3.96 -17.71 -9.38
C PRO A 5 -3.10 -18.48 -10.39
N CYS A 6 -3.53 -19.69 -10.74
CA CYS A 6 -2.81 -20.54 -11.70
C CYS A 6 -3.02 -20.13 -13.16
N SER A 7 -3.99 -19.25 -13.46
CA SER A 7 -4.30 -18.78 -14.81
C SER A 7 -4.63 -17.29 -14.86
N ARG A 8 -4.51 -16.67 -16.04
CA ARG A 8 -4.86 -15.24 -16.26
C ARG A 8 -6.34 -14.96 -16.01
N VAL A 9 -7.22 -15.93 -16.30
CA VAL A 9 -8.66 -15.83 -16.04
C VAL A 9 -8.93 -15.88 -14.53
N ALA A 10 -8.23 -16.75 -13.80
CA ALA A 10 -8.32 -16.80 -12.33
C ALA A 10 -7.82 -15.49 -11.70
N LEU A 11 -6.76 -14.89 -12.24
CA LEU A 11 -6.28 -13.58 -11.80
C LEU A 11 -7.33 -12.48 -12.02
N LEU A 12 -7.98 -12.45 -13.20
CA LEU A 12 -9.05 -11.48 -13.48
C LEU A 12 -10.25 -11.68 -12.53
N ALA A 13 -10.65 -12.93 -12.30
CA ALA A 13 -11.71 -13.26 -11.34
C ALA A 13 -11.35 -12.82 -9.92
N GLU A 14 -10.07 -12.97 -9.52
CA GLU A 14 -9.60 -12.51 -8.21
C GLU A 14 -9.59 -10.99 -8.11
N VAL A 15 -9.20 -10.25 -9.15
CA VAL A 15 -9.25 -8.79 -9.18
C VAL A 15 -10.69 -8.28 -9.06
N LEU A 16 -11.65 -8.94 -9.71
CA LEU A 16 -13.08 -8.59 -9.64
C LEU A 16 -13.78 -9.09 -8.37
N HIS A 17 -13.07 -9.79 -7.49
CA HIS A 17 -13.66 -10.31 -6.26
C HIS A 17 -14.11 -9.16 -5.35
N PRO A 18 -15.34 -9.16 -4.79
CA PRO A 18 -15.90 -8.02 -4.05
C PRO A 18 -15.02 -7.50 -2.90
N ARG A 19 -14.37 -8.43 -2.18
CA ARG A 19 -13.42 -8.09 -1.11
C ARG A 19 -12.20 -7.32 -1.63
N ARG A 20 -11.71 -7.62 -2.83
CA ARG A 20 -10.59 -6.92 -3.47
C ARG A 20 -11.03 -5.57 -4.02
N CYS A 21 -12.24 -5.48 -4.55
CA CYS A 21 -12.83 -4.19 -4.93
C CYS A 21 -12.96 -3.25 -3.72
N LEU A 22 -13.47 -3.74 -2.59
CA LEU A 22 -13.55 -2.97 -1.35
C LEU A 22 -12.15 -2.54 -0.87
N HIS A 23 -11.19 -3.46 -0.89
CA HIS A 23 -9.80 -3.14 -0.54
C HIS A 23 -9.24 -2.03 -1.46
N SER A 24 -9.47 -2.14 -2.77
CA SER A 24 -9.05 -1.13 -3.75
C SER A 24 -9.72 0.23 -3.49
N LEU A 25 -11.02 0.25 -3.20
CA LEU A 25 -11.76 1.47 -2.84
C LEU A 25 -11.14 2.14 -1.60
N VAL A 26 -10.80 1.36 -0.58
CA VAL A 26 -10.14 1.87 0.65
C VAL A 26 -8.78 2.48 0.31
N HIS A 27 -7.97 1.83 -0.53
CA HIS A 27 -6.68 2.39 -0.98
C HIS A 27 -6.86 3.66 -1.80
N CYS A 28 -7.89 3.74 -2.65
CA CYS A 28 -8.22 4.96 -3.39
C CYS A 28 -8.57 6.10 -2.43
N ALA A 29 -9.44 5.85 -1.45
CA ALA A 29 -9.84 6.84 -0.45
C ALA A 29 -8.65 7.30 0.41
N ALA A 30 -7.81 6.37 0.86
CA ALA A 30 -6.60 6.68 1.60
C ALA A 30 -5.60 7.50 0.77
N GLY A 31 -5.43 7.16 -0.52
CA GLY A 31 -4.58 7.92 -1.44
C GLY A 31 -5.10 9.34 -1.68
N MET A 32 -6.42 9.51 -1.87
CA MET A 32 -7.06 10.83 -1.96
C MET A 32 -6.86 11.65 -0.69
N LEU A 33 -7.09 11.05 0.48
CA LEU A 33 -6.94 11.69 1.78
C LEU A 33 -5.50 12.17 2.00
N LEU A 34 -4.50 11.32 1.72
CA LEU A 34 -3.11 11.73 1.85
C LEU A 34 -2.77 12.87 0.90
N MET A 35 -3.26 12.81 -0.35
CA MET A 35 -2.99 13.86 -1.30
C MET A 35 -3.68 15.17 -0.95
N TRP A 36 -4.88 15.10 -0.37
CA TRP A 36 -5.55 16.27 0.20
C TRP A 36 -4.71 16.92 1.30
N CYS A 37 -4.17 16.13 2.24
CA CYS A 37 -3.25 16.64 3.26
C CYS A 37 -2.02 17.30 2.64
N VAL A 38 -1.42 16.69 1.61
CA VAL A 38 -0.27 17.27 0.88
C VAL A 38 -0.65 18.60 0.25
N CYS A 39 -1.80 18.71 -0.40
CA CYS A 39 -2.29 19.94 -1.00
C CYS A 39 -2.48 21.07 0.04
N VAL A 40 -3.08 20.74 1.18
CA VAL A 40 -3.29 21.70 2.29
C VAL A 40 -1.94 22.15 2.86
N MET A 41 -0.98 21.24 3.04
CA MET A 41 0.36 21.54 3.55
C MET A 41 1.20 22.35 2.56
N ALA A 42 1.12 22.03 1.26
CA ALA A 42 1.86 22.74 0.22
C ALA A 42 1.35 24.18 0.06
N GLY A 43 0.07 24.42 0.34
CA GLY A 43 -0.55 25.74 0.29
C GLY A 43 -0.61 26.35 -1.10
N GLY A 44 -0.88 27.66 -1.16
CA GLY A 44 -0.92 28.43 -2.39
C GLY A 44 -1.97 27.89 -3.38
N ARG A 45 -1.54 27.63 -4.62
CA ARG A 45 -2.43 27.20 -5.72
C ARG A 45 -3.08 25.83 -5.53
N TYR A 46 -2.67 25.05 -4.53
CA TYR A 46 -3.23 23.73 -4.25
C TYR A 46 -4.15 23.69 -3.05
N GLN A 47 -4.30 24.77 -2.30
CA GLN A 47 -4.86 24.71 -0.95
C GLN A 47 -6.35 24.36 -0.93
N THR A 48 -7.13 24.98 -1.82
CA THR A 48 -8.60 24.91 -1.80
C THR A 48 -9.14 24.29 -3.08
N LEU A 49 -10.26 23.58 -2.95
CA LEU A 49 -10.99 22.99 -4.08
C LEU A 49 -11.63 24.05 -4.99
N HIS A 50 -11.91 25.23 -4.44
CA HIS A 50 -12.44 26.37 -5.17
C HIS A 50 -11.50 27.56 -5.08
N SER A 51 -11.53 28.41 -6.10
CA SER A 51 -10.81 29.69 -6.14
C SER A 51 -11.76 30.79 -6.61
N PRO A 52 -11.65 32.02 -6.05
CA PRO A 52 -12.40 33.15 -6.56
C PRO A 52 -11.96 33.46 -7.99
N CYS A 53 -12.92 33.58 -8.90
CA CYS A 53 -12.70 33.92 -10.30
C CYS A 53 -13.62 35.08 -10.69
N VAL A 54 -13.18 35.90 -11.64
CA VAL A 54 -14.00 37.00 -12.17
C VAL A 54 -14.77 36.45 -13.37
N HIS A 55 -16.10 36.50 -13.31
CA HIS A 55 -16.90 36.09 -14.45
C HIS A 55 -16.73 37.11 -15.58
N SER A 56 -16.22 36.66 -16.74
CA SER A 56 -15.75 37.54 -17.82
C SER A 56 -16.83 38.45 -18.40
N GLU A 57 -18.11 38.11 -18.22
CA GLU A 57 -19.24 38.86 -18.81
C GLU A 57 -19.86 39.89 -17.84
N SER A 58 -19.76 39.68 -16.53
CA SER A 58 -20.47 40.49 -15.51
C SER A 58 -19.55 41.16 -14.49
N GLY A 59 -18.26 40.83 -14.46
CA GLY A 59 -17.31 41.34 -13.47
C GLY A 59 -17.58 40.87 -12.03
N THR A 60 -18.57 39.99 -11.84
CA THR A 60 -18.93 39.44 -10.53
C THR A 60 -17.91 38.40 -10.09
N VAL A 61 -17.52 38.44 -8.82
CA VAL A 61 -16.67 37.40 -8.22
C VAL A 61 -17.53 36.15 -8.02
N VAL A 62 -17.19 35.08 -8.74
CA VAL A 62 -17.83 33.77 -8.65
C VAL A 62 -16.82 32.76 -8.11
N MET A 63 -17.31 31.65 -7.55
CA MET A 63 -16.45 30.56 -7.10
C MET A 63 -16.22 29.59 -8.26
N CYS A 64 -14.96 29.48 -8.70
CA CYS A 64 -14.54 28.53 -9.73
C CYS A 64 -13.87 27.30 -9.14
N LEU A 65 -13.88 26.21 -9.90
CA LEU A 65 -13.17 24.99 -9.55
C LEU A 65 -11.66 25.16 -9.72
N ASN A 66 -10.90 24.88 -8.65
CA ASN A 66 -9.45 24.84 -8.71
C ASN A 66 -8.98 23.49 -9.29
N GLU A 67 -8.58 23.52 -10.55
CA GLU A 67 -8.19 22.32 -11.28
C GLU A 67 -6.92 21.66 -10.71
N TYR A 68 -5.97 22.43 -10.17
CA TYR A 68 -4.74 21.88 -9.56
C TYR A 68 -5.05 21.02 -8.33
N HIS A 69 -6.00 21.44 -7.50
CA HIS A 69 -6.42 20.67 -6.33
C HIS A 69 -7.09 19.36 -6.75
N VAL A 70 -8.04 19.43 -7.69
CA VAL A 70 -8.74 18.24 -8.22
C VAL A 70 -7.76 17.27 -8.86
N PHE A 71 -6.81 17.78 -9.66
CA PHE A 71 -5.80 16.97 -10.32
C PHE A 71 -4.96 16.19 -9.31
N MET A 72 -4.54 16.83 -8.21
CA MET A 72 -3.80 16.14 -7.15
C MET A 72 -4.67 15.07 -6.47
N LEU A 73 -5.90 15.39 -6.07
CA LEU A 73 -6.79 14.41 -5.42
C LEU A 73 -7.02 13.16 -6.28
N LEU A 74 -7.32 13.35 -7.57
CA LEU A 74 -7.51 12.25 -8.52
C LEU A 74 -6.24 11.43 -8.73
N ALA A 75 -5.07 12.08 -8.70
CA ALA A 75 -3.79 11.37 -8.77
C ALA A 75 -3.57 10.48 -7.53
N GLY A 76 -3.92 10.97 -6.34
CA GLY A 76 -3.91 10.19 -5.10
C GLY A 76 -4.82 8.96 -5.19
N ALA A 77 -6.04 9.13 -5.70
CA ALA A 77 -6.96 8.01 -5.96
C ALA A 77 -6.35 6.98 -6.90
N PHE A 78 -5.80 7.44 -8.03
CA PHE A 78 -5.21 6.59 -9.06
C PHE A 78 -4.00 5.81 -8.54
N MET A 79 -3.12 6.45 -7.76
CA MET A 79 -1.98 5.79 -7.14
C MET A 79 -2.41 4.72 -6.13
N GLY A 80 -3.44 5.00 -5.32
CA GLY A 80 -4.03 4.01 -4.41
C GLY A 80 -4.64 2.81 -5.14
N TYR A 81 -5.42 3.07 -6.20
CA TYR A 81 -5.97 2.03 -7.08
C TYR A 81 -4.85 1.16 -7.67
N SER A 82 -3.85 1.81 -8.28
CA SER A 82 -2.71 1.14 -8.92
C SER A 82 -1.92 0.29 -7.94
N HIS A 83 -1.69 0.78 -6.73
CA HIS A 83 -1.01 0.03 -5.67
C HIS A 83 -1.81 -1.20 -5.25
N SER A 84 -3.12 -1.08 -5.03
CA SER A 84 -3.97 -2.23 -4.69
C SER A 84 -4.00 -3.28 -5.82
N LEU A 85 -4.06 -2.84 -7.08
CA LEU A 85 -4.06 -3.74 -8.23
C LEU A 85 -2.72 -4.48 -8.38
N LEU A 86 -1.60 -3.75 -8.34
CA LEU A 86 -0.27 -4.37 -8.33
C LEU A 86 -0.10 -5.31 -7.13
N GLY A 87 -0.66 -4.96 -5.97
CA GLY A 87 -0.66 -5.79 -4.77
C GLY A 87 -1.23 -7.19 -4.98
N VAL A 88 -2.32 -7.28 -5.75
CA VAL A 88 -2.92 -8.57 -6.14
C VAL A 88 -2.06 -9.27 -7.18
N VAL A 89 -1.66 -8.58 -8.25
CA VAL A 89 -0.90 -9.18 -9.36
C VAL A 89 0.47 -9.72 -8.90
N GLN A 90 1.16 -8.99 -8.03
CA GLN A 90 2.50 -9.34 -7.54
C GLN A 90 2.46 -10.13 -6.22
N ASN A 91 1.28 -10.46 -5.70
CA ASN A 91 1.11 -11.14 -4.41
C ASN A 91 1.91 -10.46 -3.27
N ILE A 92 1.81 -9.12 -3.17
CA ILE A 92 2.58 -8.33 -2.19
C ILE A 92 2.23 -8.73 -0.74
N HIS A 93 1.07 -9.32 -0.48
CA HIS A 93 0.70 -9.81 0.85
C HIS A 93 1.20 -11.23 1.15
N TYR A 94 1.96 -11.86 0.24
CA TYR A 94 2.61 -13.13 0.50
C TYR A 94 3.72 -12.96 1.55
N VAL A 95 3.74 -13.89 2.52
CA VAL A 95 4.72 -13.93 3.60
C VAL A 95 5.54 -15.21 3.43
N SER A 96 6.82 -15.05 3.11
CA SER A 96 7.77 -16.17 3.02
C SER A 96 8.60 -16.31 4.29
N PHE A 97 8.65 -17.52 4.83
CA PHE A 97 9.54 -17.88 5.92
C PHE A 97 10.92 -18.19 5.36
N HIS A 98 11.92 -17.42 5.78
CA HIS A 98 13.29 -17.57 5.28
C HIS A 98 14.00 -18.64 6.09
N ILE A 99 14.75 -19.51 5.41
CA ILE A 99 15.52 -20.60 6.04
C ILE A 99 16.59 -20.00 6.98
N ILE A 100 17.26 -18.92 6.55
CA ILE A 100 18.26 -18.21 7.35
C ILE A 100 17.57 -17.09 8.13
N GLN A 101 17.66 -17.16 9.45
CA GLN A 101 17.12 -16.15 10.35
C GLN A 101 18.10 -14.99 10.49
N GLN A 102 17.61 -13.77 10.29
CA GLN A 102 18.38 -12.53 10.46
C GLN A 102 17.71 -11.65 11.49
N TYR A 103 18.50 -10.88 12.24
CA TYR A 103 17.99 -9.88 13.17
C TYR A 103 17.13 -8.83 12.46
N LYS A 104 16.02 -8.43 13.10
CA LYS A 104 15.04 -7.46 12.57
C LYS A 104 15.69 -6.21 11.97
N TYR A 105 16.62 -5.61 12.72
CA TYR A 105 17.28 -4.37 12.33
C TYR A 105 18.13 -4.54 11.06
N MET A 106 18.86 -5.65 10.94
CA MET A 106 19.72 -5.89 9.76
C MET A 106 18.88 -6.11 8.50
N ARG A 107 17.79 -6.88 8.62
CA ARG A 107 16.85 -7.12 7.52
C ARG A 107 16.16 -5.82 7.09
N PHE A 108 15.73 -5.01 8.06
CA PHE A 108 15.15 -3.70 7.78
C PHE A 108 16.16 -2.80 7.07
N LYS A 109 17.33 -2.56 7.67
CA LYS A 109 18.41 -1.70 7.14
C LYS A 109 18.82 -2.09 5.72
N GLY A 110 18.96 -3.39 5.43
CA GLY A 110 19.29 -3.88 4.10
C GLY A 110 18.20 -3.60 3.04
N SER A 111 16.93 -3.53 3.46
CA SER A 111 15.81 -3.30 2.56
C SER A 111 15.50 -1.83 2.28
N VAL A 112 15.84 -0.89 3.18
CA VAL A 112 15.41 0.52 3.11
C VAL A 112 15.78 1.19 1.79
N TRP A 113 17.05 1.08 1.39
CA TRP A 113 17.53 1.75 0.18
C TRP A 113 16.84 1.25 -1.09
N TRP A 114 16.66 -0.07 -1.16
CA TRP A 114 15.92 -0.70 -2.25
C TRP A 114 14.46 -0.25 -2.26
N LEU A 115 13.82 -0.19 -1.09
CA LEU A 115 12.44 0.24 -0.93
C LEU A 115 12.20 1.67 -1.44
N VAL A 116 13.10 2.61 -1.10
CA VAL A 116 13.03 4.00 -1.55
C VAL A 116 13.17 4.07 -3.07
N LYS A 117 14.16 3.38 -3.64
CA LYS A 117 14.36 3.33 -5.10
C LYS A 117 13.15 2.76 -5.83
N CYS A 118 12.64 1.62 -5.38
CA CYS A 118 11.46 0.99 -5.98
C CYS A 118 10.23 1.90 -5.90
N SER A 119 10.00 2.53 -4.75
CA SER A 119 8.85 3.41 -4.56
C SER A 119 8.93 4.66 -5.45
N ALA A 120 10.13 5.23 -5.62
CA ALA A 120 10.34 6.39 -6.50
C ALA A 120 10.11 6.04 -7.98
N ILE A 121 10.62 4.89 -8.43
CA ILE A 121 10.44 4.41 -9.80
C ILE A 121 8.98 4.05 -10.06
N GLN A 122 8.33 3.35 -9.13
CA GLN A 122 6.92 2.99 -9.22
C GLN A 122 6.02 4.23 -9.24
N SER A 123 6.32 5.24 -8.41
CA SER A 123 5.65 6.54 -8.42
C SER A 123 5.76 7.18 -9.80
N LEU A 124 6.96 7.22 -10.38
CA LEU A 124 7.19 7.84 -11.70
C LEU A 124 6.34 7.17 -12.79
N TYR A 125 6.27 5.84 -12.80
CA TYR A 125 5.42 5.10 -13.73
C TYR A 125 3.93 5.39 -13.50
N SER A 126 3.49 5.47 -12.25
CA SER A 126 2.09 5.79 -11.92
C SER A 126 1.74 7.22 -12.34
N VAL A 127 2.59 8.20 -12.07
CA VAL A 127 2.42 9.59 -12.49
C VAL A 127 2.35 9.69 -14.01
N ARG A 128 3.25 9.03 -14.74
CA ARG A 128 3.22 9.00 -16.21
C ARG A 128 1.88 8.47 -16.73
N ASN A 129 1.42 7.34 -16.20
CA ASN A 129 0.16 6.73 -16.62
C ASN A 129 -1.05 7.60 -16.24
N TYR A 130 -1.01 8.22 -15.07
CA TYR A 130 -2.05 9.14 -14.61
C TYR A 130 -2.16 10.37 -15.50
N VAL A 131 -1.03 11.01 -15.85
CA VAL A 131 -0.99 12.17 -16.74
C VAL A 131 -1.63 11.84 -18.09
N ILE A 132 -1.29 10.69 -18.68
CA ILE A 132 -1.90 10.23 -19.95
C ILE A 132 -3.39 10.01 -19.78
N LEU A 133 -3.82 9.37 -18.68
CA LEU A 133 -5.23 9.11 -18.41
C LEU A 133 -6.03 10.41 -18.20
N TYR A 134 -5.46 11.36 -17.47
CA TYR A 134 -6.07 12.67 -17.20
C TYR A 134 -6.17 13.50 -18.48
N PHE A 135 -5.15 13.46 -19.34
CA PHE A 135 -5.21 14.12 -20.66
C PHE A 135 -6.38 13.60 -21.52
N LEU A 136 -6.67 12.29 -21.47
CA LEU A 136 -7.75 11.69 -22.27
C LEU A 136 -9.14 11.85 -21.62
N PHE A 137 -9.24 11.66 -20.30
CA PHE A 137 -10.52 11.52 -19.58
C PHE A 137 -10.76 12.57 -18.50
N GLY A 138 -9.84 13.51 -18.27
CA GLY A 138 -9.90 14.50 -17.17
C GLY A 138 -11.11 15.42 -17.23
N HIS A 139 -11.70 15.64 -18.40
CA HIS A 139 -12.94 16.40 -18.54
C HIS A 139 -14.15 15.77 -17.80
N ILE A 140 -14.18 14.44 -17.65
CA ILE A 140 -15.28 13.71 -17.01
C ILE A 140 -15.37 14.04 -15.51
N PRO A 141 -14.35 13.76 -14.67
CA PRO A 141 -14.43 14.04 -13.25
C PRO A 141 -14.56 15.55 -12.98
N ARG A 142 -13.92 16.41 -13.78
CA ARG A 142 -14.07 17.88 -13.62
C ARG A 142 -15.51 18.34 -13.80
N LYS A 143 -16.18 17.90 -14.87
CA LYS A 143 -17.56 18.29 -15.16
C LYS A 143 -18.52 17.73 -14.10
N TRP A 144 -18.27 16.50 -13.64
CA TRP A 144 -19.05 15.90 -12.56
C TRP A 144 -18.92 16.69 -11.24
N ILE A 145 -17.69 17.04 -10.83
CA ILE A 145 -17.42 17.83 -9.61
C ILE A 145 -18.02 19.23 -9.71
N SER A 146 -17.81 19.91 -10.85
CA SER A 146 -18.35 21.25 -11.11
C SER A 146 -19.88 21.29 -11.04
N ASN A 147 -20.56 20.32 -11.68
CA ASN A 147 -22.02 20.22 -11.62
C ASN A 147 -22.52 19.92 -10.21
N THR A 148 -21.84 19.02 -9.48
CA THR A 148 -22.27 18.61 -8.13
C THR A 148 -22.13 19.73 -7.12
N LEU A 149 -21.07 20.55 -7.22
CA LEU A 149 -20.79 21.66 -6.31
C LEU A 149 -21.31 23.01 -6.83
N SER A 150 -22.00 23.04 -7.97
CA SER A 150 -22.46 24.26 -8.64
C SER A 150 -21.33 25.29 -8.86
N LEU A 151 -20.11 24.82 -9.13
CA LEU A 151 -18.93 25.66 -9.36
C LEU A 151 -18.82 26.03 -10.82
N HIS A 152 -18.47 27.29 -11.10
CA HIS A 152 -18.25 27.74 -12.47
C HIS A 152 -16.88 27.31 -12.97
N ARG A 153 -16.76 27.16 -14.29
CA ARG A 153 -15.47 26.94 -14.94
C ARG A 153 -14.83 28.28 -15.21
N ASP A 154 -13.59 28.44 -14.78
CA ASP A 154 -12.80 29.60 -15.16
C ASP A 154 -12.46 29.50 -16.66
N SER A 155 -13.01 30.41 -17.46
CA SER A 155 -12.73 30.51 -18.89
C SER A 155 -11.36 31.14 -19.18
N SER A 156 -10.75 31.81 -18.20
CA SER A 156 -9.49 32.53 -18.33
C SER A 156 -8.25 31.69 -17.97
N ALA A 157 -8.42 30.64 -17.15
CA ALA A 157 -7.35 29.74 -16.77
C ALA A 157 -7.09 28.68 -17.86
N SER A 158 -5.81 28.46 -18.20
CA SER A 158 -5.40 27.38 -19.09
C SER A 158 -5.73 26.03 -18.46
N SER A 159 -6.56 25.22 -19.14
CA SER A 159 -6.93 23.91 -18.61
C SER A 159 -5.71 22.99 -18.52
N LEU A 160 -5.60 22.23 -17.43
CA LEU A 160 -4.53 21.23 -17.25
C LEU A 160 -4.65 20.03 -18.21
N ASP A 161 -5.72 19.92 -19.00
CA ASP A 161 -5.82 18.97 -20.12
C ASP A 161 -5.10 19.47 -21.38
N SER A 162 -4.53 20.67 -21.37
CA SER A 162 -3.73 21.21 -22.48
C SER A 162 -2.25 20.87 -22.32
N PHE A 163 -1.53 20.79 -23.44
CA PHE A 163 -0.08 20.54 -23.45
C PHE A 163 0.70 21.56 -22.61
N GLY A 164 0.25 22.83 -22.58
CA GLY A 164 0.86 23.89 -21.78
C GLY A 164 0.65 23.73 -20.26
N GLY A 165 -0.52 23.24 -19.84
CA GLY A 165 -0.79 22.97 -18.41
C GLY A 165 -0.03 21.76 -17.87
N LEU A 166 0.20 20.74 -18.70
CA LEU A 166 0.95 19.53 -18.36
C LEU A 166 2.48 19.75 -18.28
N CYS A 167 3.00 20.81 -18.89
CA CYS A 167 4.41 21.19 -18.80
C CYS A 167 4.79 21.91 -17.50
N ASP A 168 3.89 22.00 -16.51
CA ASP A 168 4.20 22.55 -15.20
C ASP A 168 5.11 21.60 -14.40
N VAL A 169 6.42 21.84 -14.49
CA VAL A 169 7.46 21.04 -13.83
C VAL A 169 7.28 21.00 -12.32
N LEU A 170 6.79 22.09 -11.70
CA LEU A 170 6.57 22.16 -10.26
C LEU A 170 5.41 21.25 -9.83
N LEU A 171 4.33 21.23 -10.59
CA LEU A 171 3.21 20.30 -10.37
C LEU A 171 3.67 18.85 -10.50
N PHE A 172 4.43 18.52 -11.55
CA PHE A 172 4.96 17.17 -11.76
C PHE A 172 5.89 16.74 -10.61
N TYR A 173 6.78 17.63 -10.18
CA TYR A 173 7.70 17.38 -9.07
C TYR A 173 6.97 17.10 -7.76
N GLN A 174 5.99 17.95 -7.41
CA GLN A 174 5.19 17.76 -6.20
C GLN A 174 4.35 16.47 -6.27
N LEU A 175 3.78 16.17 -7.44
CA LEU A 175 3.03 14.94 -7.64
C LEU A 175 3.91 13.69 -7.51
N TRP A 176 5.10 13.70 -8.11
CA TRP A 176 6.03 12.57 -8.04
C TRP A 176 6.57 12.34 -6.63
N ILE A 177 6.94 13.39 -5.90
CA ILE A 177 7.43 13.27 -4.52
C ILE A 177 6.33 12.79 -3.58
N SER A 178 5.13 13.38 -3.67
CA SER A 178 3.99 12.95 -2.84
C SER A 178 3.58 11.51 -3.14
N GLY A 179 3.57 11.11 -4.41
CA GLY A 179 3.37 9.71 -4.81
C GLY A 179 4.46 8.77 -4.31
N THR A 180 5.71 9.21 -4.32
CA THR A 180 6.85 8.43 -3.79
C THR A 180 6.69 8.21 -2.29
N PHE A 181 6.32 9.25 -1.55
CA PHE A 181 6.07 9.18 -0.11
C PHE A 181 4.92 8.23 0.22
N LEU A 182 3.79 8.35 -0.50
CA LEU A 182 2.63 7.47 -0.35
C LEU A 182 3.01 5.99 -0.53
N LEU A 183 3.67 5.66 -1.65
CA LEU A 183 4.10 4.29 -1.96
C LEU A 183 5.16 3.79 -0.97
N LEU A 184 6.08 4.66 -0.54
CA LEU A 184 7.09 4.31 0.44
C LEU A 184 6.44 3.90 1.77
N ILE A 185 5.45 4.65 2.26
CA ILE A 185 4.72 4.31 3.49
C ILE A 185 4.07 2.94 3.35
N TRP A 186 3.32 2.68 2.28
CA TRP A 186 2.64 1.39 2.11
C TRP A 186 3.61 0.22 1.98
N ASN A 187 4.65 0.37 1.16
CA ASN A 187 5.66 -0.66 1.00
C ASN A 187 6.42 -0.91 2.32
N LEU A 188 6.69 0.15 3.09
CA LEU A 188 7.30 0.07 4.41
C LEU A 188 6.42 -0.71 5.39
N THR A 189 5.13 -0.43 5.44
CA THR A 189 4.18 -1.18 6.28
C THR A 189 4.18 -2.66 5.94
N VAL A 190 4.18 -3.03 4.65
CA VAL A 190 4.25 -4.43 4.23
C VAL A 190 5.57 -5.10 4.65
N VAL A 191 6.70 -4.42 4.45
CA VAL A 191 8.01 -4.95 4.83
C VAL A 191 8.10 -5.14 6.34
N LEU A 192 7.67 -4.16 7.13
CA LEU A 192 7.65 -4.26 8.59
C LEU A 192 6.75 -5.43 9.02
N PHE A 193 5.52 -5.51 8.49
CA PHE A 193 4.62 -6.61 8.79
C PHE A 193 5.26 -7.97 8.50
N ARG A 194 5.93 -8.14 7.35
CA ARG A 194 6.64 -9.38 7.01
C ARG A 194 7.77 -9.68 8.00
N ILE A 195 8.55 -8.67 8.40
CA ILE A 195 9.65 -8.85 9.36
C ILE A 195 9.09 -9.29 10.73
N TYR A 196 8.02 -8.68 11.21
CA TYR A 196 7.38 -9.04 12.49
C TYR A 196 6.71 -10.41 12.43
N ALA A 197 5.94 -10.71 11.37
CA ALA A 197 5.21 -11.98 11.25
C ALA A 197 6.13 -13.21 11.03
N THR A 198 7.36 -12.99 10.57
CA THR A 198 8.38 -14.04 10.36
C THR A 198 9.50 -13.96 11.38
N GLU A 199 9.26 -13.29 12.51
CA GLU A 199 10.19 -13.27 13.61
C GLU A 199 10.37 -14.70 14.16
N PRO A 200 11.61 -15.16 14.37
CA PRO A 200 11.85 -16.44 14.99
C PRO A 200 11.30 -16.45 16.42
N TYR A 201 10.44 -17.42 16.70
CA TYR A 201 9.94 -17.70 18.04
C TYR A 201 10.36 -19.12 18.42
N SER A 202 11.03 -19.25 19.56
CA SER A 202 11.43 -20.55 20.11
C SER A 202 10.32 -21.05 21.02
N PHE A 203 9.59 -22.08 20.58
CA PHE A 203 8.50 -22.65 21.36
C PHE A 203 9.06 -23.57 22.45
N PRO A 204 8.58 -23.50 23.70
CA PRO A 204 8.99 -24.45 24.72
C PRO A 204 8.56 -25.88 24.32
N VAL A 205 9.43 -26.86 24.58
CA VAL A 205 9.10 -28.28 24.37
C VAL A 205 8.20 -28.78 25.51
N GLN A 206 8.46 -28.32 26.72
CA GLN A 206 7.66 -28.52 27.93
C GLN A 206 7.51 -27.19 28.66
N SER A 207 6.37 -26.98 29.31
CA SER A 207 6.21 -25.92 30.30
C SER A 207 6.23 -26.50 31.70
N SER A 208 6.85 -25.78 32.64
CA SER A 208 6.74 -26.08 34.07
C SER A 208 5.38 -25.68 34.65
N PHE A 209 4.64 -24.83 33.95
CA PHE A 209 3.34 -24.29 34.34
C PHE A 209 2.24 -24.72 33.37
N THR A 210 1.10 -25.16 33.89
CA THR A 210 -0.04 -25.62 33.09
C THR A 210 -0.66 -24.54 32.21
N GLU A 211 -0.48 -23.26 32.57
CA GLU A 211 -0.97 -22.11 31.81
C GLU A 211 -0.20 -21.91 30.50
N ASP A 212 1.10 -22.24 30.47
CA ASP A 212 1.96 -22.11 29.29
C ASP A 212 1.97 -23.39 28.42
N ALA A 213 1.21 -24.42 28.82
CA ALA A 213 1.13 -25.68 28.08
C ALA A 213 0.49 -25.48 26.69
N GLU A 214 -0.39 -24.49 26.56
CA GLU A 214 -1.03 -24.05 25.30
C GLU A 214 -0.01 -23.50 24.29
N GLU A 215 1.11 -22.93 24.75
CA GLU A 215 2.16 -22.34 23.91
C GLU A 215 3.27 -23.33 23.57
N CYS A 216 3.18 -24.58 24.03
CA CYS A 216 4.20 -25.60 23.78
C CYS A 216 4.19 -26.11 22.33
N LEU A 217 5.38 -26.39 21.81
CA LEU A 217 5.60 -26.80 20.42
C LEU A 217 4.69 -27.95 19.96
N PRO A 218 4.51 -29.06 20.72
CA PRO A 218 3.67 -30.17 20.27
C PRO A 218 2.20 -29.77 20.11
N LYS A 219 1.70 -28.94 21.03
CA LYS A 219 0.30 -28.51 21.08
C LYS A 219 -0.01 -27.51 19.98
N VAL A 220 0.89 -26.54 19.75
CA VAL A 220 0.77 -25.57 18.64
C VAL A 220 0.73 -26.25 17.27
N LEU A 221 1.49 -27.35 17.10
CA LEU A 221 1.53 -28.13 15.87
C LEU A 221 0.26 -28.97 15.64
N THR A 222 -0.33 -29.53 16.69
CA THR A 222 -1.51 -30.41 16.59
C THR A 222 -2.83 -29.65 16.52
N GLU A 223 -2.95 -28.52 17.21
CA GLU A 223 -4.18 -27.73 17.25
C GLU A 223 -4.43 -26.95 15.97
N ASN A 224 -5.68 -26.54 15.73
CA ASN A 224 -6.06 -25.66 14.62
C ASN A 224 -5.74 -24.18 14.88
N ASN A 225 -4.48 -23.91 15.22
CA ASN A 225 -3.97 -22.56 15.43
C ASN A 225 -3.83 -21.75 14.13
N VAL A 226 -3.67 -20.43 14.27
CA VAL A 226 -3.43 -19.48 13.17
C VAL A 226 -2.26 -19.99 12.31
N LEU A 227 -2.44 -20.02 10.98
CA LEU A 227 -1.46 -20.59 10.05
C LEU A 227 -0.04 -20.06 10.23
N VAL A 228 0.11 -18.76 10.56
CA VAL A 228 1.41 -18.14 10.82
C VAL A 228 2.13 -18.82 11.99
N MET A 229 1.40 -19.08 13.09
CA MET A 229 1.96 -19.77 14.27
C MET A 229 2.37 -21.20 13.92
N LYS A 230 1.57 -21.92 13.12
CA LYS A 230 1.93 -23.26 12.65
C LYS A 230 3.21 -23.27 11.82
N PHE A 231 3.37 -22.31 10.90
CA PHE A 231 4.59 -22.21 10.10
C PHE A 231 5.81 -21.84 10.94
N LEU A 232 5.66 -20.96 11.93
CA LEU A 232 6.72 -20.65 12.89
C LEU A 232 7.12 -21.87 13.71
N ALA A 233 6.14 -22.65 14.21
CA ALA A 233 6.38 -23.87 14.96
C ALA A 233 7.10 -24.93 14.13
N LEU A 234 6.71 -25.11 12.85
CA LEU A 234 7.42 -26.01 11.93
C LEU A 234 8.85 -25.56 11.66
N GLN A 235 9.07 -24.25 11.52
CA GLN A 235 10.41 -23.69 11.35
C GLN A 235 11.27 -23.91 12.61
N ASP A 236 10.72 -23.68 13.80
CA ASP A 236 11.40 -23.94 15.07
C ASP A 236 11.71 -25.43 15.24
N LEU A 237 10.78 -26.33 14.90
CA LEU A 237 11.01 -27.78 14.94
C LEU A 237 12.17 -28.19 14.03
N ALA A 238 12.26 -27.64 12.81
CA ALA A 238 13.36 -27.92 11.89
C ALA A 238 14.71 -27.38 12.43
N LEU A 239 14.70 -26.22 13.09
CA LEU A 239 15.90 -25.66 13.70
C LEU A 239 16.32 -26.42 14.96
N LEU A 240 15.37 -26.80 15.81
CA LEU A 240 15.56 -27.66 16.96
C LEU A 240 16.21 -28.98 16.51
N SER A 241 15.64 -29.64 15.50
CA SER A 241 16.09 -30.96 15.03
C SER A 241 17.51 -30.92 14.45
N GLN A 242 17.95 -29.79 13.88
CA GLN A 242 19.26 -29.67 13.25
C GLN A 242 20.32 -29.09 14.20
N HIS A 243 19.99 -28.03 14.93
CA HIS A 243 20.99 -27.14 15.56
C HIS A 243 20.94 -27.13 17.10
N SER A 244 19.92 -27.67 17.77
CA SER A 244 19.76 -27.57 19.23
C SER A 244 19.86 -28.92 19.96
N PRO A 245 21.07 -29.37 20.37
CA PRO A 245 21.24 -30.66 21.02
C PRO A 245 20.51 -30.77 22.37
N SER A 246 20.47 -29.69 23.17
CA SER A 246 19.78 -29.67 24.47
C SER A 246 18.27 -29.86 24.32
N ARG A 247 17.62 -29.07 23.45
CA ARG A 247 16.17 -29.18 23.20
C ARG A 247 15.80 -30.51 22.55
N ARG A 248 16.68 -31.10 21.72
CA ARG A 248 16.49 -32.47 21.23
C ARG A 248 16.48 -33.49 22.35
N GLN A 249 17.37 -33.35 23.33
CA GLN A 249 17.43 -34.26 24.47
C GLN A 249 16.12 -34.24 25.27
N GLU A 250 15.48 -33.08 25.45
CA GLU A 250 14.16 -32.95 26.08
C GLU A 250 13.06 -33.68 25.31
N VAL A 251 13.07 -33.61 23.98
CA VAL A 251 12.12 -34.36 23.13
C VAL A 251 12.35 -35.87 23.24
N PHE A 252 13.61 -36.31 23.30
CA PHE A 252 13.94 -37.73 23.43
C PHE A 252 13.66 -38.28 24.83
N SER A 253 13.87 -37.51 25.90
CA SER A 253 13.53 -37.94 27.26
C SER A 253 12.02 -38.17 27.44
N LEU A 254 11.19 -37.47 26.67
CA LEU A 254 9.74 -37.64 26.62
C LEU A 254 9.26 -38.88 25.86
N SER A 255 10.10 -39.46 25.01
CA SER A 255 9.73 -40.62 24.17
C SER A 255 10.21 -41.95 24.73
N GLN A 256 10.80 -41.97 25.93
CA GLN A 256 11.12 -43.22 26.62
C GLN A 256 9.84 -43.80 27.26
N PRO A 257 9.45 -45.04 26.88
CA PRO A 257 8.29 -45.74 27.44
C PRO A 257 8.49 -46.20 28.89
#